data_AF-A0A1Y3P1L4-F1
#
_entry.id   AF-A0A1Y3P1L4-F1
#
_cell.length_a   1.000
_cell.length_b   1.000
_cell.length_c   1.000
_cell.angle_alpha   90.00
_cell.angle_beta   90.00
_cell.angle_gamma   90.00
#
_symmetry.space_group_name_H-M   'P 1'
#
loop_
_entity.id
_entity.type
_entity.pdbx_description
1 polymer ?
#
loop_
_entity_poly.entity_id
_entity_poly.type
_entity_poly.pdbx_seq_one_letter_code
_entity_poly.pdbx_strand_id
1 'polypeptide(L)'
;MEKKPKVYDPEKNKTAIQMRVVNGEIVIDQQSTLIDHIDTTDEALPILKYDENNHITSASFKPKLKPLKWSKEETELFYKCLSIFGTNFSMLAIMFPSRNRKQLLNKYKNEEKVNPGHVKYALKHKMALGNYPL
;
A
#
# COMPACT_ATOMS: atom_id res chain seq x y z
N MET A 1 -32.76 39.61 23.97
CA MET A 1 -32.59 38.14 24.04
C MET A 1 -31.43 37.86 24.98
N GLU A 2 -31.73 37.60 26.26
CA GLU A 2 -30.71 37.28 27.26
C GLU A 2 -30.10 35.91 26.93
N LYS A 3 -28.79 35.88 26.66
CA LYS A 3 -28.06 34.62 26.50
C LYS A 3 -27.91 34.01 27.89
N LYS A 4 -28.61 32.92 28.15
CA LYS A 4 -28.45 32.14 29.39
C LYS A 4 -26.98 31.77 29.56
N PRO A 5 -26.40 31.90 30.77
CA PRO A 5 -25.01 31.55 31.01
C PRO A 5 -24.80 30.07 30.70
N LYS A 6 -23.72 29.78 29.99
CA LYS A 6 -23.34 28.41 29.62
C LYS A 6 -22.97 27.69 30.92
N VAL A 7 -23.86 26.82 31.40
CA VAL A 7 -23.64 26.04 32.62
C VAL A 7 -22.44 25.13 32.37
N TYR A 8 -21.42 25.27 33.22
CA TYR A 8 -20.25 24.42 33.19
C TYR A 8 -20.62 23.03 33.71
N ASP A 9 -20.48 22.02 32.86
CA ASP A 9 -20.68 20.61 33.21
C ASP A 9 -19.30 19.96 33.42
N PRO A 10 -18.93 19.62 34.67
CA PRO A 10 -17.60 19.11 35.01
C PRO A 10 -17.33 17.72 34.43
N GLU A 11 -18.36 16.91 34.14
CA GLU A 11 -18.19 15.55 33.61
C GLU A 11 -17.87 15.52 32.12
N LYS A 12 -18.23 16.58 31.39
CA LYS A 12 -18.11 16.62 29.93
C LYS A 12 -16.74 17.12 29.43
N ASN A 13 -15.96 17.78 30.29
CA ASN A 13 -14.70 18.43 29.93
C ASN A 13 -13.54 17.99 30.85
N LYS A 14 -13.24 16.68 30.87
CA LYS A 14 -12.13 16.10 31.66
C LYS A 14 -10.72 16.49 31.16
N THR A 15 -10.63 17.17 30.02
CA THR A 15 -9.37 17.57 29.37
C THR A 15 -8.98 19.03 29.63
N ALA A 16 -9.83 19.82 30.27
CA ALA A 16 -9.58 21.23 30.57
C ALA A 16 -9.34 21.43 32.08
N ILE A 17 -8.41 22.32 32.41
CA ILE A 17 -8.09 22.72 33.79
C ILE A 17 -9.34 23.34 34.43
N GLN A 18 -9.66 22.92 35.66
CA GLN A 18 -10.82 23.39 36.41
C GLN A 18 -10.41 24.43 37.46
N MET A 19 -11.28 25.42 37.68
CA MET A 19 -11.08 26.50 38.67
C MET A 19 -12.25 26.50 39.65
N ARG A 20 -11.96 26.62 40.95
CA ARG A 20 -12.94 26.66 42.04
C ARG A 20 -12.78 27.94 42.86
N VAL A 21 -13.89 28.55 43.24
CA VAL A 21 -13.87 29.69 44.16
C VAL A 21 -13.99 29.16 45.59
N VAL A 22 -12.99 29.44 46.43
CA VAL A 22 -13.00 29.10 47.87
C VAL A 22 -12.77 30.40 48.64
N ASN A 23 -13.71 30.76 49.52
CA ASN A 23 -13.66 31.99 50.33
C ASN A 23 -13.55 33.31 49.52
N GLY A 24 -14.11 33.34 48.30
CA GLY A 24 -14.06 34.53 47.44
C GLY A 24 -12.76 34.68 46.64
N GLU A 25 -11.79 33.79 46.84
CA GLU A 25 -10.58 33.71 46.03
C GLU A 25 -10.71 32.60 44.98
N ILE A 26 -10.21 32.89 43.78
CA ILE A 26 -10.22 31.95 42.66
C ILE A 26 -8.98 31.05 42.79
N VAL A 27 -9.19 29.75 43.00
CA VAL A 27 -8.13 28.75 43.19
C VAL A 27 -8.22 27.69 42.07
N ILE A 28 -7.07 27.30 41.53
CA ILE A 28 -6.98 26.23 40.52
C ILE A 28 -7.13 24.87 41.22
N ASP A 29 -7.98 23.99 40.68
CA ASP A 29 -8.17 22.66 41.24
C ASP A 29 -7.00 21.74 40.85
N GLN A 30 -6.13 21.44 41.82
CA GLN A 30 -4.90 20.68 41.60
C GLN A 30 -5.15 19.27 41.06
N GLN A 31 -6.32 18.68 41.31
CA GLN A 31 -6.69 17.36 40.79
C GLN A 31 -6.99 17.38 39.29
N SER A 32 -7.31 18.55 38.73
CA SER A 32 -7.59 18.73 37.30
C SER A 32 -6.37 19.14 36.46
N THR A 33 -5.21 19.34 37.11
CA THR A 33 -3.97 19.77 36.45
C THR A 33 -3.30 18.64 35.66
N LEU A 34 -3.56 17.39 36.04
CA LEU A 34 -2.99 16.21 35.40
C LEU A 34 -4.03 15.56 34.49
N ILE A 35 -3.69 15.39 33.22
CA ILE A 35 -4.47 14.63 32.25
C ILE A 35 -3.80 13.25 32.16
N ASP A 36 -4.49 12.19 32.59
CA ASP A 36 -4.01 10.83 32.36
C ASP A 36 -4.13 10.51 30.86
N HIS A 37 -3.01 10.55 30.14
CA HIS A 37 -2.92 10.27 28.70
C HIS A 37 -2.96 8.79 28.34
N ILE A 38 -3.21 7.91 29.32
CA ILE A 38 -3.46 6.50 29.03
C ILE A 38 -4.91 6.43 28.59
N ASP A 39 -5.14 6.82 27.32
CA ASP A 39 -6.32 6.44 26.56
C ASP A 39 -6.33 4.91 26.46
N THR A 40 -6.71 4.25 27.56
CA THR A 40 -7.25 2.90 27.50
C THR A 40 -8.67 3.08 26.99
N THR A 41 -8.81 3.48 25.74
CA THR A 41 -10.05 3.14 25.06
C THR A 41 -10.16 1.63 25.24
N ASP A 42 -11.27 1.16 25.84
CA ASP A 42 -11.63 -0.25 25.97
C ASP A 42 -11.88 -0.90 24.58
N GLU A 43 -11.18 -0.44 23.55
CA GLU A 43 -10.94 -1.15 22.31
C GLU A 43 -10.07 -2.35 22.69
N ALA A 44 -10.73 -3.40 23.14
CA ALA A 44 -10.12 -4.69 23.45
C ALA A 44 -9.14 -5.02 22.32
N LEU A 45 -7.85 -5.00 22.65
CA LEU A 45 -6.80 -5.40 21.71
C LEU A 45 -7.22 -6.74 21.12
N PRO A 46 -7.22 -6.89 19.78
CA PRO A 46 -7.66 -8.13 19.15
C PRO A 46 -6.90 -9.29 19.79
N ILE A 47 -7.64 -10.22 20.40
CA ILE A 47 -7.07 -11.38 21.08
C ILE A 47 -6.22 -12.12 20.05
N LEU A 48 -4.90 -12.01 20.19
CA LEU A 48 -3.95 -12.72 19.35
C LEU A 48 -4.07 -14.21 19.69
N LYS A 49 -4.79 -14.96 18.84
CA LYS A 49 -4.77 -16.41 18.92
C LYS A 49 -3.38 -16.87 18.48
N TYR A 50 -2.62 -17.41 19.42
CA TYR A 50 -1.39 -18.12 19.08
C TYR A 50 -1.77 -19.39 18.32
N ASP A 51 -1.43 -19.42 17.03
CA ASP A 51 -1.52 -20.64 16.24
C ASP A 51 -0.24 -21.44 16.44
N GLU A 52 -0.33 -22.53 17.19
CA GLU A 52 0.79 -23.46 17.43
C GLU A 52 1.32 -24.09 16.12
N ASN A 53 0.55 -23.99 15.02
CA ASN A 53 0.95 -24.49 13.70
C ASN A 53 1.62 -23.44 12.80
N ASN A 54 1.98 -22.26 13.33
CA ASN A 54 2.65 -21.23 12.53
C ASN A 54 4.12 -21.60 12.24
N HIS A 55 4.33 -22.48 11.26
CA HIS A 55 5.66 -22.89 10.84
C HIS A 55 6.38 -21.73 10.11
N ILE A 56 7.25 -21.06 10.85
CA ILE A 56 8.10 -19.99 10.32
C ILE A 56 9.30 -20.61 9.63
N THR A 57 9.47 -20.29 8.34
CA THR A 57 10.66 -20.62 7.56
C THR A 57 11.40 -19.33 7.20
N SER A 58 12.62 -19.45 6.68
CA SER A 58 13.39 -18.32 6.15
C SER A 58 12.67 -17.53 5.02
N ALA A 59 11.58 -18.06 4.47
CA ALA A 59 10.76 -17.42 3.45
C ALA A 59 9.43 -16.83 3.98
N SER A 60 9.08 -17.02 5.25
CA SER A 60 7.77 -16.60 5.80
C SER A 60 7.57 -15.08 5.78
N PHE A 61 8.64 -14.31 5.96
CA PHE A 61 8.58 -12.84 5.96
C PHE A 61 8.96 -12.22 4.61
N LYS A 62 9.26 -13.03 3.60
CA LYS A 62 9.55 -12.52 2.25
C LYS A 62 8.24 -12.16 1.56
N PRO A 63 8.14 -10.98 0.90
CA PRO A 63 6.94 -10.62 0.16
C PRO A 63 6.69 -11.64 -0.96
N LYS A 64 5.63 -12.44 -0.81
CA LYS A 64 5.22 -13.42 -1.83
C LYS A 64 4.38 -12.71 -2.88
N LEU A 65 5.02 -12.25 -3.96
CA LEU A 65 4.31 -11.88 -5.17
C LEU A 65 3.76 -13.17 -5.80
N LYS A 66 2.44 -13.30 -5.90
CA LYS A 66 1.82 -14.45 -6.60
C LYS A 66 2.41 -14.51 -8.03
N PRO A 67 2.89 -15.67 -8.49
CA PRO A 67 3.37 -15.79 -9.86
C PRO A 67 2.19 -15.60 -10.81
N LEU A 68 2.08 -14.42 -11.42
CA LEU A 68 1.08 -14.18 -12.48
C LEU A 68 1.50 -14.97 -13.72
N LYS A 69 0.65 -15.93 -14.10
CA LYS A 69 0.77 -16.64 -15.39
C LYS A 69 0.64 -15.63 -16.54
N TRP A 70 1.37 -15.83 -17.63
CA TRP A 70 1.25 -14.99 -18.83
C TRP A 70 0.00 -15.39 -19.61
N SER A 71 -0.91 -14.46 -19.87
CA SER A 71 -2.03 -14.71 -20.78
C SER A 71 -1.53 -14.76 -22.23
N LYS A 72 -2.36 -15.31 -23.12
CA LYS A 72 -2.06 -15.31 -24.56
C LYS A 72 -1.99 -13.88 -25.10
N GLU A 73 -2.95 -13.05 -24.73
CA GLU A 73 -3.01 -11.62 -25.08
C GLU A 73 -1.77 -10.85 -24.60
N GLU A 74 -1.33 -11.07 -23.35
CA GLU A 74 -0.10 -10.47 -22.82
C GLU A 74 1.15 -10.92 -23.60
N THR A 75 1.17 -12.18 -24.06
CA THR A 75 2.29 -12.72 -24.82
C THR A 75 2.34 -12.15 -26.24
N GLU A 76 1.19 -11.94 -26.89
CA GLU A 76 1.11 -11.25 -28.18
C GLU A 76 1.53 -9.78 -28.06
N LEU A 77 1.06 -9.09 -27.01
CA LEU A 77 1.47 -7.73 -26.68
C LEU A 77 2.99 -7.67 -26.46
N PHE A 78 3.56 -8.66 -25.77
CA PHE A 78 5.00 -8.73 -25.53
C PHE A 78 5.80 -8.77 -26.83
N TYR A 79 5.42 -9.60 -27.81
CA TYR A 79 6.10 -9.64 -29.11
C TYR A 79 5.95 -8.35 -29.91
N LYS A 80 4.77 -7.71 -29.86
CA LYS A 80 4.54 -6.41 -30.51
C LYS A 80 5.44 -5.33 -29.89
N CYS A 81 5.47 -5.23 -28.55
CA CYS A 81 6.34 -4.28 -27.86
C CYS A 81 7.83 -4.58 -28.08
N LEU A 82 8.21 -5.86 -28.20
CA LEU A 82 9.58 -6.27 -28.53
C LEU A 82 9.98 -5.81 -29.95
N SER A 83 9.05 -5.83 -30.89
CA SER A 83 9.26 -5.30 -32.24
C SER A 83 9.44 -3.78 -32.25
N ILE A 84 8.72 -3.06 -31.40
CA ILE A 84 8.79 -1.59 -31.32
C ILE A 84 10.06 -1.13 -30.58
N PHE A 85 10.25 -1.57 -29.35
CA PHE A 85 11.31 -1.07 -28.45
C PHE A 85 12.61 -1.88 -28.53
N GLY A 86 12.57 -3.09 -29.11
CA GLY A 86 13.68 -4.03 -29.05
C GLY A 86 13.90 -4.55 -27.63
N THR A 87 15.17 -4.75 -27.25
CA THR A 87 15.57 -5.33 -25.95
C THR A 87 15.54 -4.35 -24.78
N ASN A 88 14.97 -3.16 -24.94
CA ASN A 88 14.81 -2.20 -23.85
C ASN A 88 13.63 -2.59 -22.94
N PHE A 89 13.91 -3.45 -21.97
CA PHE A 89 12.90 -3.94 -21.02
C PHE A 89 12.33 -2.84 -20.09
N SER A 90 13.04 -1.72 -19.92
CA SER A 90 12.52 -0.61 -19.12
C SER A 90 11.38 0.09 -19.85
N MET A 91 11.51 0.26 -21.17
CA MET A 91 10.48 0.88 -22.00
C MET A 91 9.30 -0.07 -22.22
N LEU A 92 9.57 -1.37 -22.42
CA LEU A 92 8.54 -2.40 -22.40
C LEU A 92 7.73 -2.37 -21.09
N ALA A 93 8.37 -2.21 -19.93
CA ALA A 93 7.65 -2.20 -18.65
C ALA A 93 6.61 -1.07 -18.53
N ILE A 94 6.78 0.06 -19.23
CA ILE A 94 5.80 1.14 -19.26
C ILE A 94 4.49 0.69 -19.92
N MET A 95 4.56 -0.20 -20.91
CA MET A 95 3.38 -0.75 -21.59
C MET A 95 2.65 -1.82 -20.76
N PHE A 96 3.26 -2.34 -19.70
CA PHE A 96 2.68 -3.39 -18.86
C PHE A 96 2.51 -2.89 -17.42
N PRO A 97 1.37 -2.28 -17.06
CA PRO A 97 1.16 -1.76 -15.70
C PRO A 97 1.19 -2.86 -14.63
N SER A 98 0.86 -4.11 -15.01
CA SER A 98 0.86 -5.27 -14.11
C SER A 98 2.19 -6.01 -14.05
N ARG A 99 3.20 -5.64 -14.87
CA ARG A 99 4.45 -6.40 -14.99
C ARG A 99 5.68 -5.54 -14.71
N ASN A 100 6.68 -6.15 -14.08
CA ASN A 100 7.95 -5.50 -13.80
C ASN A 100 9.01 -5.87 -14.86
N ARG A 101 10.00 -5.00 -15.06
CA ARG A 101 11.18 -5.22 -15.92
C ARG A 101 11.83 -6.59 -15.73
N LYS A 102 11.97 -7.05 -14.47
CA LYS A 102 12.53 -8.39 -14.17
C LYS A 102 11.67 -9.53 -14.75
N GLN A 103 10.36 -9.39 -14.71
CA GLN A 103 9.43 -10.39 -15.25
C GLN A 103 9.49 -10.41 -16.79
N LEU A 104 9.60 -9.24 -17.43
CA LEU A 104 9.79 -9.14 -18.88
C LEU A 104 11.11 -9.74 -19.35
N LEU A 105 12.21 -9.53 -18.61
CA LEU A 105 13.49 -10.18 -18.89
C LEU A 105 13.38 -11.70 -18.76
N ASN A 106 12.72 -12.19 -17.72
CA ASN A 106 12.50 -13.63 -17.55
C ASN A 106 11.61 -14.21 -18.65
N LYS A 107 10.58 -13.48 -19.08
CA LYS A 107 9.73 -13.85 -20.22
C LYS A 107 10.55 -13.93 -21.50
N TYR A 108 11.39 -12.93 -21.79
CA TYR A 108 12.29 -12.97 -22.94
C TYR A 108 13.20 -14.20 -22.93
N LYS A 109 13.88 -14.48 -21.81
CA LYS A 109 14.75 -15.65 -21.66
C LYS A 109 14.00 -16.98 -21.83
N ASN A 110 12.74 -17.03 -21.39
CA ASN A 110 11.91 -18.20 -21.57
C ASN A 110 11.46 -18.36 -23.03
N GLU A 111 11.00 -17.28 -23.67
CA GLU A 111 10.60 -17.30 -25.07
C GLU A 111 11.75 -17.59 -26.03
N GLU A 112 12.97 -17.18 -25.69
CA GLU A 112 14.16 -17.53 -26.48
C GLU A 112 14.43 -19.05 -26.48
N LYS A 113 14.06 -19.74 -25.39
CA LYS A 113 14.19 -21.20 -25.28
C LYS A 113 13.01 -21.94 -25.92
N VAL A 114 11.79 -21.47 -25.67
CA VAL A 114 10.56 -22.15 -26.11
C VAL A 114 10.24 -21.84 -27.57
N ASN A 115 10.33 -20.56 -27.97
CA ASN A 115 9.89 -20.06 -29.28
C ASN A 115 10.92 -19.08 -29.90
N PRO A 116 12.14 -19.51 -30.24
CA PRO A 116 13.17 -18.63 -30.78
C PRO A 116 12.77 -17.96 -32.09
N GLY A 117 11.92 -18.60 -32.91
CA GLY A 117 11.44 -18.05 -34.18
C GLY A 117 10.63 -16.77 -34.02
N HIS A 118 9.74 -16.71 -33.01
CA HIS A 118 8.92 -15.52 -32.76
C HIS A 118 9.76 -14.34 -32.24
N VAL A 119 10.72 -14.62 -31.35
CA VAL A 119 11.65 -13.59 -30.85
C VAL A 119 12.48 -13.00 -31.99
N LYS A 120 13.03 -13.86 -32.86
CA LYS A 120 13.79 -13.41 -34.04
C LYS A 120 12.92 -12.63 -35.02
N TYR A 121 11.69 -13.08 -35.26
CA TYR A 121 10.76 -12.38 -36.13
C TYR A 121 10.45 -10.98 -35.62
N ALA A 122 10.12 -10.84 -34.32
CA ALA A 122 9.84 -9.55 -33.69
C ALA A 122 11.04 -8.61 -33.75
N LEU A 123 12.26 -9.10 -33.50
CA LEU A 123 13.47 -8.28 -33.56
C LEU A 123 13.84 -7.86 -35.00
N LYS A 124 13.53 -8.68 -36.00
CA LYS A 124 13.79 -8.39 -37.41
C LYS A 124 12.81 -7.38 -38.00
N HIS A 125 11.53 -7.46 -37.62
CA HIS A 125 10.48 -6.59 -38.14
C HIS A 125 10.19 -5.51 -37.12
N LYS A 126 10.91 -4.38 -37.18
CA LYS A 126 10.65 -3.26 -36.28
C LYS A 126 9.38 -2.52 -36.68
N MET A 127 8.46 -2.35 -35.73
CA MET A 127 7.24 -1.57 -35.91
C MET A 127 7.41 -0.15 -35.37
N ALA A 128 6.86 0.83 -36.09
CA ALA A 128 6.82 2.21 -35.61
C ALA A 128 5.68 2.40 -34.59
N LEU A 129 5.93 3.20 -33.55
CA LEU A 129 4.97 3.50 -32.48
C LEU A 129 3.66 4.13 -32.98
N GLY A 130 3.68 4.82 -34.11
CA GLY A 130 2.50 5.52 -34.65
C GLY A 130 1.34 4.61 -35.08
N ASN A 131 1.57 3.30 -35.20
CA ASN A 131 0.53 2.33 -35.57
C ASN A 131 -0.12 1.63 -34.36
N TYR A 132 0.16 2.08 -33.13
CA TYR A 132 -0.44 1.53 -31.92
C TYR A 132 -1.53 2.45 -31.38
N PRO A 133 -2.78 1.97 -31.22
CA PRO A 133 -3.78 2.74 -30.48
C PRO A 133 -3.35 2.76 -29.01
N LEU A 134 -3.19 3.97 -28.46
CA LEU A 134 -3.04 4.20 -27.02
C LEU A 134 -4.35 3.91 -26.29
#